data_AF-A0A5H2YGN7-F1
#
_entry.id   AF-A0A5H2YGN7-F1
#
_cell.length_a   1.000
_cell.length_b   1.000
_cell.length_c   1.000
_cell.angle_alpha   90.00
_cell.angle_beta   90.00
_cell.angle_gamma   90.00
#
_symmetry.space_group_name_H-M   'P 1'
#
loop_
_entity.id
_entity.type
_entity.pdbx_description
1 polymer ?
#
loop_
_entity_poly.entity_id
_entity_poly.type
_entity_poly.pdbx_seq_one_letter_code
_entity_poly.pdbx_strand_id
1 'polypeptide(L)'
;MWKEVDVADHPDIAQGVIESFVDEFFDREHTYPNMHRSAMLLTLYSFFEATLAFYCELLRKCLNIRAPMAKSGSAIAYRAWLEKSADVDFSSANQYWTEIDHFRELRNSVVHAYGDIGAKVSLETYIKQSPHISFSEIGLGYCHTMGKSFELAPSFVGHATEVIAVFFEKLTDGMRHLFPLSENDIVVALTHHYELEDQKMCAEIKALGSNPSIADVMRHIL
;
A
#
# COMPACT_ATOMS: atom_id res chain seq x y z
N MET A 1 -48.77 16.57 -5.44
CA MET A 1 -48.59 18.02 -5.58
C MET A 1 -47.50 18.41 -4.60
N TRP A 2 -46.27 18.58 -5.08
CA TRP A 2 -45.20 19.14 -4.25
C TRP A 2 -45.52 20.63 -4.08
N LYS A 3 -45.71 21.08 -2.84
CA LYS A 3 -45.79 22.52 -2.57
C LYS A 3 -44.38 23.07 -2.67
N GLU A 4 -44.17 24.09 -3.50
CA GLU A 4 -42.96 24.89 -3.44
C GLU A 4 -42.84 25.44 -2.02
N VAL A 5 -41.72 25.14 -1.36
CA VAL A 5 -41.36 25.72 -0.07
C VAL A 5 -40.66 27.03 -0.39
N ASP A 6 -41.26 28.16 0.01
CA ASP A 6 -40.58 29.44 -0.06
C ASP A 6 -39.49 29.46 1.02
N VAL A 7 -38.25 29.45 0.58
CA VAL A 7 -37.05 29.42 1.44
C VAL A 7 -36.96 30.72 2.26
N ALA A 8 -37.61 31.81 1.83
CA ALA A 8 -37.69 33.05 2.59
C ALA A 8 -38.51 32.93 3.88
N ASP A 9 -39.51 32.03 3.91
CA ASP A 9 -40.38 31.80 5.07
C ASP A 9 -39.82 30.75 6.04
N HIS A 10 -38.74 30.05 5.64
CA HIS A 10 -38.14 28.95 6.39
C HIS A 10 -36.60 29.05 6.40
N PRO A 11 -36.03 30.03 7.14
CA PRO A 11 -34.58 30.25 7.19
C PRO A 11 -33.81 29.08 7.81
N ASP A 12 -34.47 28.27 8.64
CA ASP A 12 -33.94 27.02 9.20
C ASP A 12 -33.74 25.94 8.12
N ILE A 13 -34.66 25.83 7.17
CA ILE A 13 -34.51 24.95 6.00
C ILE A 13 -33.37 25.45 5.10
N ALA A 14 -33.30 26.76 4.86
CA ALA A 14 -32.21 27.37 4.10
C ALA A 14 -30.84 27.07 4.73
N GLN A 15 -30.73 27.26 6.05
CA GLN A 15 -29.52 27.00 6.81
C GLN A 15 -29.14 25.52 6.78
N GLY A 16 -30.08 24.60 6.99
CA GLY A 16 -29.81 23.16 6.92
C GLY A 16 -29.36 22.68 5.54
N VAL A 17 -29.89 23.30 4.47
CA VAL A 17 -29.41 23.03 3.10
C VAL A 17 -27.98 23.53 2.91
N ILE A 18 -27.65 24.74 3.37
CA ILE A 18 -26.28 25.28 3.29
C ILE A 18 -25.31 24.40 4.08
N GLU A 19 -25.66 24.01 5.30
CA GLU A 19 -24.85 23.10 6.14
C GLU A 19 -24.60 21.77 5.42
N SER A 20 -25.64 21.20 4.79
CA SER A 20 -25.51 19.96 4.02
C SER A 20 -24.53 20.11 2.84
N PHE A 21 -24.59 21.23 2.11
CA PHE A 21 -23.65 21.50 1.02
C PHE A 21 -22.22 21.73 1.51
N VAL A 22 -22.05 22.38 2.67
CA VAL A 22 -20.73 22.57 3.30
C VAL A 22 -20.12 21.23 3.70
N ASP A 23 -20.91 20.36 4.33
CA ASP A 23 -20.48 19.02 4.74
C ASP A 23 -20.09 18.17 3.52
N GLU A 24 -20.91 18.17 2.46
CA GLU A 24 -20.61 17.42 1.22
C GLU A 24 -19.34 17.95 0.53
N PHE A 25 -19.19 19.27 0.45
CA PHE A 25 -17.98 19.88 -0.11
C PHE A 25 -16.74 19.48 0.69
N PHE A 26 -16.84 19.53 2.02
CA PHE A 26 -15.76 19.18 2.92
C PHE A 26 -15.37 17.70 2.80
N ASP A 27 -16.35 16.80 2.76
CA ASP A 27 -16.12 15.37 2.56
C ASP A 27 -15.42 15.09 1.23
N ARG A 28 -15.82 15.78 0.17
CA ARG A 28 -15.21 15.66 -1.15
C ARG A 28 -13.77 16.13 -1.17
N GLU A 29 -13.45 17.24 -0.51
CA GLU A 29 -12.10 17.81 -0.55
C GLU A 29 -11.13 17.13 0.43
N HIS A 30 -11.63 16.61 1.56
CA HIS A 30 -10.78 16.09 2.64
C HIS A 30 -11.03 14.61 2.95
N THR A 31 -12.27 14.25 3.30
CA THR A 31 -12.60 12.91 3.81
C THR A 31 -12.36 11.83 2.75
N TYR A 32 -12.97 11.92 1.59
CA TYR A 32 -12.89 10.89 0.55
C TYR A 32 -11.48 10.73 -0.03
N PRO A 33 -10.73 11.81 -0.33
CA PRO A 33 -9.34 11.67 -0.77
C PRO A 33 -8.45 10.99 0.28
N ASN A 34 -8.61 11.34 1.56
CA ASN A 34 -7.82 10.72 2.62
C ASN A 34 -8.21 9.25 2.83
N MET A 35 -9.51 8.92 2.78
CA MET A 35 -10.01 7.55 2.80
C MET A 35 -9.43 6.71 1.66
N HIS A 36 -9.43 7.26 0.43
CA HIS A 36 -8.88 6.58 -0.74
C HIS A 36 -7.39 6.27 -0.57
N ARG A 37 -6.59 7.27 -0.17
CA ARG A 37 -5.14 7.08 0.04
C ARG A 37 -4.84 6.15 1.20
N SER A 38 -5.65 6.19 2.25
CA SER A 38 -5.54 5.25 3.38
C SER A 38 -5.84 3.82 2.93
N ALA A 39 -6.86 3.61 2.10
CA ALA A 39 -7.12 2.30 1.50
C ALA A 39 -5.92 1.83 0.65
N MET A 40 -5.29 2.72 -0.12
CA MET A 40 -4.08 2.40 -0.87
C MET A 40 -2.90 2.04 0.03
N LEU A 41 -2.68 2.74 1.14
CA LEU A 41 -1.68 2.38 2.15
C LEU A 41 -1.91 0.96 2.68
N LEU A 42 -3.16 0.63 3.05
CA LEU A 42 -3.53 -0.70 3.51
C LEU A 42 -3.20 -1.77 2.46
N THR A 43 -3.60 -1.55 1.21
CA THR A 43 -3.38 -2.49 0.10
C THR A 43 -1.88 -2.66 -0.20
N LEU A 44 -1.13 -1.58 -0.33
CA LEU A 44 0.32 -1.61 -0.58
C LEU A 44 1.06 -2.36 0.53
N TYR A 45 0.70 -2.09 1.78
CA TYR A 45 1.35 -2.75 2.91
C TYR A 45 0.99 -4.25 2.99
N SER A 46 -0.27 -4.61 2.70
CA SER A 46 -0.66 -6.04 2.61
C SER A 46 0.05 -6.77 1.47
N PHE A 47 0.25 -6.12 0.32
CA PHE A 47 1.04 -6.67 -0.78
C PHE A 47 2.50 -6.87 -0.34
N PHE A 48 3.11 -5.87 0.29
CA PHE A 48 4.46 -5.97 0.85
C PHE A 48 4.63 -7.17 1.79
N GLU A 49 3.68 -7.37 2.72
CA GLU A 49 3.69 -8.51 3.64
C GLU A 49 3.57 -9.86 2.92
N ALA A 50 2.69 -9.94 1.92
CA ALA A 50 2.52 -11.15 1.12
C ALA A 50 3.79 -11.49 0.33
N THR A 51 4.45 -10.49 -0.25
CA THR A 51 5.70 -10.66 -1.00
C THR A 51 6.85 -11.11 -0.10
N LEU A 52 6.98 -10.55 1.10
CA LEU A 52 7.95 -11.04 2.09
C LEU A 52 7.68 -12.49 2.50
N ALA A 53 6.41 -12.85 2.74
CA ALA A 53 6.02 -14.21 3.06
C ALA A 53 6.38 -15.18 1.92
N PHE A 54 6.16 -14.76 0.68
CA PHE A 54 6.54 -15.51 -0.51
C PHE A 54 8.05 -15.74 -0.57
N TYR A 55 8.88 -14.72 -0.33
CA TYR A 55 10.34 -14.87 -0.29
C TYR A 55 10.80 -15.80 0.83
N CYS A 56 10.22 -15.72 2.04
CA CYS A 56 10.53 -16.68 3.09
C CYS A 56 10.28 -18.13 2.63
N GLU A 57 9.13 -18.39 2.02
CA GLU A 57 8.77 -19.74 1.56
C GLU A 57 9.63 -20.19 0.37
N LEU A 58 9.94 -19.28 -0.55
CA LEU A 58 10.82 -19.55 -1.68
C LEU A 58 12.21 -19.94 -1.21
N LEU A 59 12.85 -19.11 -0.37
CA LEU A 59 14.19 -19.38 0.15
C LEU A 59 14.21 -20.66 1.00
N ARG A 60 13.16 -20.89 1.81
CA ARG A 60 13.05 -22.11 2.61
C ARG A 60 13.12 -23.36 1.73
N LYS A 61 12.42 -23.36 0.60
CA LYS A 61 12.42 -24.45 -0.38
C LYS A 61 13.76 -24.56 -1.10
N CYS A 62 14.27 -23.45 -1.65
CA CYS A 62 15.50 -23.43 -2.45
C CYS A 62 16.73 -23.83 -1.64
N LEU A 63 16.82 -23.39 -0.39
CA LEU A 63 17.95 -23.64 0.50
C LEU A 63 17.72 -24.83 1.45
N ASN A 64 16.59 -25.52 1.32
CA ASN A 64 16.20 -26.67 2.15
C ASN A 64 16.28 -26.37 3.67
N ILE A 65 15.85 -25.17 4.07
CA ILE A 65 15.87 -24.71 5.46
C ILE A 65 14.77 -25.41 6.25
N ARG A 66 15.13 -26.05 7.37
CA ARG A 66 14.20 -26.75 8.26
C ARG A 66 13.56 -25.87 9.34
N ALA A 67 14.03 -24.62 9.47
CA ALA A 67 13.46 -23.68 10.43
C ALA A 67 11.97 -23.44 10.13
N PRO A 68 11.12 -23.38 11.16
CA PRO A 68 9.71 -23.09 10.97
C PRO A 68 9.55 -21.70 10.35
N MET A 69 8.54 -21.54 9.49
CA MET A 69 8.20 -20.23 8.94
C MET A 69 7.78 -19.27 10.03
N ALA A 70 8.07 -17.98 9.81
CA ALA A 70 7.49 -16.90 10.60
C ALA A 70 5.95 -16.98 10.61
N LYS A 71 5.35 -16.55 11.73
CA LYS A 71 3.89 -16.45 11.86
C LYS A 71 3.35 -15.50 10.79
N SER A 72 2.19 -15.85 10.22
CA SER A 72 1.56 -15.07 9.16
C SER A 72 1.18 -13.65 9.60
N GLY A 73 1.26 -12.70 8.66
CA GLY A 73 0.77 -11.33 8.85
C GLY A 73 1.68 -10.44 9.71
N SER A 74 3.00 -10.67 9.67
CA SER A 74 3.95 -9.81 10.34
C SER A 74 5.21 -9.61 9.50
N ALA A 75 5.28 -8.47 8.80
CA ALA A 75 6.50 -8.07 8.08
C ALA A 75 7.76 -8.21 8.95
N ILE A 76 7.70 -7.78 10.21
CA ILE A 76 8.81 -7.88 11.18
C ILE A 76 9.26 -9.33 11.36
N ALA A 77 8.31 -10.26 11.50
CA ALA A 77 8.63 -11.67 11.66
C ALA A 77 9.25 -12.26 10.37
N TYR A 78 8.75 -11.86 9.20
CA TYR A 78 9.33 -12.28 7.92
C TYR A 78 10.76 -11.76 7.75
N ARG A 79 11.01 -10.48 8.00
CA ARG A 79 12.37 -9.91 7.99
C ARG A 79 13.31 -10.68 8.92
N ALA A 80 12.90 -10.87 10.17
CA ALA A 80 13.72 -11.57 11.16
C ALA A 80 14.02 -13.01 10.75
N TRP A 81 13.09 -13.68 10.06
CA TRP A 81 13.30 -15.01 9.51
C TRP A 81 14.29 -14.99 8.33
N LEU A 82 14.12 -14.07 7.37
CA LEU A 82 15.02 -13.91 6.23
C LEU A 82 16.47 -13.68 6.69
N GLU A 83 16.65 -12.77 7.64
CA GLU A 83 17.96 -12.42 8.18
C GLU A 83 18.59 -13.59 8.96
N LYS A 84 17.84 -14.24 9.87
CA LYS A 84 18.42 -15.26 10.77
C LYS A 84 18.47 -16.68 10.20
N SER A 85 17.50 -17.04 9.36
CA SER A 85 17.32 -18.43 8.89
C SER A 85 17.80 -18.62 7.46
N ALA A 86 17.73 -17.59 6.64
CA ALA A 86 18.13 -17.62 5.24
C ALA A 86 19.38 -16.78 4.94
N ASP A 87 19.99 -16.16 5.96
CA ASP A 87 21.22 -15.37 5.85
C ASP A 87 21.12 -14.21 4.84
N VAL A 88 19.93 -13.61 4.71
CA VAL A 88 19.73 -12.46 3.81
C VAL A 88 20.31 -11.20 4.43
N ASP A 89 21.18 -10.49 3.71
CA ASP A 89 21.73 -9.22 4.15
C ASP A 89 20.77 -8.05 3.89
N PHE A 90 20.36 -7.35 4.95
CA PHE A 90 19.49 -6.16 4.89
C PHE A 90 20.25 -4.83 4.91
N SER A 91 21.60 -4.86 4.93
CA SER A 91 22.43 -3.67 5.09
C SER A 91 22.06 -2.54 4.11
N SER A 92 21.91 -2.86 2.82
CA SER A 92 21.53 -1.94 1.75
C SER A 92 20.03 -1.55 1.78
N ALA A 93 19.18 -2.39 2.37
CA ALA A 93 17.73 -2.20 2.41
C ALA A 93 17.24 -1.49 3.70
N ASN A 94 18.09 -1.34 4.72
CA ASN A 94 17.71 -0.89 6.06
C ASN A 94 17.07 0.51 6.10
N GLN A 95 17.53 1.45 5.27
CA GLN A 95 16.92 2.78 5.21
C GLN A 95 15.48 2.72 4.71
N TYR A 96 15.21 1.93 3.67
CA TYR A 96 13.87 1.76 3.10
C TYR A 96 12.99 0.93 4.04
N TRP A 97 13.55 -0.05 4.73
CA TRP A 97 12.84 -0.76 5.79
C TRP A 97 12.35 0.18 6.88
N THR A 98 13.19 1.14 7.30
CA THR A 98 12.82 2.10 8.35
C THR A 98 11.62 2.93 7.92
N GLU A 99 11.61 3.37 6.66
CA GLU A 99 10.47 4.08 6.07
C GLU A 99 9.20 3.21 5.98
N ILE A 100 9.34 1.95 5.57
CA ILE A 100 8.22 0.99 5.54
C ILE A 100 7.70 0.67 6.94
N ASP A 101 8.56 0.71 7.97
CA ASP A 101 8.11 0.54 9.35
C ASP A 101 7.25 1.73 9.82
N HIS A 102 7.53 2.95 9.35
CA HIS A 102 6.60 4.07 9.56
C HIS A 102 5.26 3.85 8.83
N PHE A 103 5.27 3.31 7.60
CA PHE A 103 4.03 2.94 6.90
C PHE A 103 3.20 1.91 7.67
N ARG A 104 3.87 0.94 8.31
CA ARG A 104 3.22 -0.02 9.22
C ARG A 104 2.51 0.70 10.37
N GLU A 105 3.17 1.66 11.01
CA GLU A 105 2.59 2.42 12.13
C GLU A 105 1.38 3.26 11.69
N LEU A 106 1.49 3.96 10.55
CA LEU A 106 0.36 4.69 9.94
C LEU A 106 -0.81 3.75 9.63
N ARG A 107 -0.56 2.62 8.98
CA ARG A 107 -1.57 1.61 8.65
C ARG A 107 -2.26 1.11 9.92
N ASN A 108 -1.50 0.86 10.98
CA ASN A 108 -2.07 0.42 12.25
C ASN A 108 -2.97 1.49 12.88
N SER A 109 -2.58 2.77 12.78
CA SER A 109 -3.45 3.87 13.21
C SER A 109 -4.72 3.98 12.36
N VAL A 110 -4.65 3.79 11.04
CA VAL A 110 -5.86 3.74 10.18
C VAL A 110 -6.79 2.61 10.62
N VAL A 111 -6.27 1.38 10.74
CA VAL A 111 -7.11 0.20 11.00
C VAL A 111 -7.66 0.15 12.43
N HIS A 112 -6.87 0.56 13.42
CA HIS A 112 -7.21 0.34 14.83
C HIS A 112 -7.63 1.61 15.58
N ALA A 113 -7.42 2.79 14.99
CA ALA A 113 -7.66 4.06 15.66
C ALA A 113 -8.25 5.13 14.73
N TYR A 114 -8.83 4.74 13.58
CA TYR A 114 -9.44 5.68 12.62
C TYR A 114 -8.52 6.84 12.23
N GLY A 115 -7.22 6.57 12.12
CA GLY A 115 -6.20 7.57 11.78
C GLY A 115 -5.61 8.33 12.98
N ASP A 116 -6.04 8.08 14.21
CA ASP A 116 -5.42 8.68 15.40
C ASP A 116 -4.05 8.03 15.69
N ILE A 117 -3.02 8.86 15.82
CA ILE A 117 -1.68 8.38 16.19
C ILE A 117 -1.50 8.20 17.69
N GLY A 118 -2.37 8.79 18.52
CA GLY A 118 -2.26 8.79 19.98
C GLY A 118 -0.98 9.49 20.46
N ALA A 119 -0.34 8.95 21.49
CA ALA A 119 0.89 9.51 22.08
C ALA A 119 2.20 8.97 21.44
N LYS A 120 2.16 8.50 20.18
CA LYS A 120 3.34 7.91 19.50
C LYS A 120 4.30 9.01 19.03
N VAL A 121 5.34 9.29 19.83
CA VAL A 121 6.32 10.35 19.56
C VAL A 121 7.15 10.10 18.29
N SER A 122 7.50 8.85 17.98
CA SER A 122 8.22 8.47 16.75
C SER A 122 7.39 8.85 15.52
N LEU A 123 6.14 8.40 15.50
CA LEU A 123 5.21 8.65 14.40
C LEU A 123 4.88 10.14 14.25
N GLU A 124 4.72 10.85 15.37
CA GLU A 124 4.55 12.31 15.36
C GLU A 124 5.75 13.02 14.74
N THR A 125 6.96 12.61 15.07
CA THR A 125 8.20 13.20 14.53
C THR A 125 8.29 12.95 13.03
N TYR A 126 8.00 11.72 12.61
CA TYR A 126 7.97 11.32 11.20
C TYR A 126 6.96 12.15 10.40
N ILE A 127 5.72 12.32 10.90
CA ILE A 127 4.69 13.13 10.23
C ILE A 127 5.15 14.59 10.07
N LYS A 128 5.78 15.18 11.10
CA LYS A 128 6.29 16.57 11.02
C LYS A 128 7.38 16.77 9.97
N GLN A 129 8.11 15.71 9.63
CA GLN A 129 9.23 15.77 8.70
C GLN A 129 8.84 15.34 7.28
N SER A 130 7.69 14.69 7.12
CA SER A 130 7.26 14.14 5.84
C SER A 130 6.59 15.21 4.98
N PRO A 131 6.99 15.37 3.71
CA PRO A 131 6.25 16.20 2.75
C PRO A 131 4.99 15.49 2.22
N HIS A 132 4.77 14.23 2.59
CA HIS A 132 3.71 13.38 2.07
C HIS A 132 2.55 13.17 3.06
N ILE A 133 2.67 13.70 4.27
CA ILE A 133 1.73 13.48 5.37
C ILE A 133 1.61 14.79 6.16
N SER A 134 0.40 15.14 6.56
CA SER A 134 0.12 16.32 7.38
C SER A 134 -0.75 15.94 8.57
N PHE A 135 -0.69 16.72 9.65
CA PHE A 135 -1.70 16.62 10.70
C PHE A 135 -3.03 17.15 10.20
N SER A 136 -4.10 16.50 10.65
CA SER A 136 -5.48 16.85 10.33
C SER A 136 -6.32 16.83 11.61
N GLU A 137 -7.27 17.76 11.73
CA GLU A 137 -8.19 17.83 12.88
C GLU A 137 -9.32 16.79 12.78
N ILE A 138 -9.55 16.25 11.59
CA ILE A 138 -10.72 15.43 11.21
C ILE A 138 -10.36 14.04 10.68
N GLY A 139 -9.07 13.74 10.46
CA GLY A 139 -8.58 12.39 10.14
C GLY A 139 -9.36 11.71 8.99
N LEU A 140 -10.03 10.59 9.29
CA LEU A 140 -10.90 9.85 8.37
C LEU A 140 -12.39 10.20 8.53
N GLY A 141 -12.72 11.48 8.72
CA GLY A 141 -14.09 11.96 8.92
C GLY A 141 -14.57 11.90 10.37
N TYR A 142 -13.65 11.74 11.34
CA TYR A 142 -13.95 11.75 12.76
C TYR A 142 -13.12 12.81 13.46
N CYS A 143 -13.79 13.76 14.12
CA CYS A 143 -13.14 14.68 15.03
C CYS A 143 -12.74 13.92 16.31
N HIS A 144 -11.45 13.76 16.52
CA HIS A 144 -10.94 13.09 17.72
C HIS A 144 -10.79 14.12 18.84
N THR A 145 -11.60 13.99 19.88
CA THR A 145 -11.66 14.94 21.02
C THR A 145 -10.32 15.15 21.74
N MET A 146 -9.35 14.25 21.58
CA MET A 146 -7.99 14.33 22.14
C MET A 146 -6.87 13.93 21.15
N GLY A 147 -7.21 13.61 19.90
CA GLY A 147 -6.35 12.82 19.01
C GLY A 147 -5.54 13.65 18.02
N LYS A 148 -4.30 13.23 17.78
CA LYS A 148 -3.49 13.75 16.67
C LYS A 148 -3.81 12.88 15.47
N SER A 149 -4.65 13.36 14.55
CA SER A 149 -4.94 12.64 13.31
C SER A 149 -4.06 13.11 12.18
N PHE A 150 -3.97 12.31 11.12
CA PHE A 150 -3.21 12.68 9.93
C PHE A 150 -4.05 12.53 8.66
N GLU A 151 -3.60 13.23 7.63
CA GLU A 151 -4.03 13.03 6.26
C GLU A 151 -2.84 12.67 5.38
N LEU A 152 -3.08 11.82 4.38
CA LEU A 152 -2.09 11.46 3.39
C LEU A 152 -2.19 12.40 2.20
N ALA A 153 -1.08 13.01 1.79
CA ALA A 153 -1.03 13.92 0.63
C ALA A 153 -1.18 13.13 -0.69
N PRO A 154 -1.54 13.78 -1.82
CA PRO A 154 -1.62 13.13 -3.13
C PRO A 154 -0.33 12.38 -3.53
N SER A 155 0.83 12.89 -3.13
CA SER A 155 2.14 12.29 -3.41
C SER A 155 2.43 11.01 -2.61
N PHE A 156 1.69 10.74 -1.54
CA PHE A 156 2.02 9.66 -0.59
C PHE A 156 2.04 8.28 -1.25
N VAL A 157 1.05 7.98 -2.09
CA VAL A 157 0.96 6.67 -2.74
C VAL A 157 2.18 6.43 -3.64
N GLY A 158 2.58 7.44 -4.41
CA GLY A 158 3.78 7.37 -5.26
C GLY A 158 5.05 7.12 -4.43
N HIS A 159 5.24 7.89 -3.34
CA HIS A 159 6.35 7.70 -2.40
C HIS A 159 6.37 6.29 -1.82
N ALA A 160 5.23 5.80 -1.32
CA ALA A 160 5.15 4.47 -0.72
C ALA A 160 5.47 3.35 -1.74
N THR A 161 4.98 3.47 -2.98
CA THR A 161 5.30 2.52 -4.05
C THR A 161 6.79 2.54 -4.40
N GLU A 162 7.40 3.73 -4.50
CA GLU A 162 8.84 3.87 -4.80
C GLU A 162 9.69 3.25 -3.68
N VAL A 163 9.40 3.57 -2.42
CA VAL A 163 10.12 3.02 -1.27
C VAL A 163 10.03 1.49 -1.23
N ILE A 164 8.84 0.91 -1.46
CA ILE A 164 8.65 -0.55 -1.49
C ILE A 164 9.40 -1.18 -2.67
N ALA A 165 9.36 -0.57 -3.86
CA ALA A 165 10.06 -1.06 -5.03
C ALA A 165 11.57 -1.09 -4.81
N VAL A 166 12.15 0.02 -4.35
CA VAL A 166 13.59 0.13 -4.08
C VAL A 166 14.00 -0.80 -2.93
N PHE A 167 13.15 -0.97 -1.91
CA PHE A 167 13.39 -1.96 -0.86
C PHE A 167 13.58 -3.37 -1.44
N PHE A 168 12.70 -3.81 -2.33
CA PHE A 168 12.82 -5.16 -2.92
C PHE A 168 14.01 -5.31 -3.86
N GLU A 169 14.38 -4.24 -4.59
CA GLU A 169 15.63 -4.20 -5.36
C GLU A 169 16.84 -4.44 -4.43
N LYS A 170 16.94 -3.67 -3.33
CA LYS A 170 18.05 -3.80 -2.38
C LYS A 170 18.04 -5.10 -1.60
N LEU A 171 16.86 -5.63 -1.29
CA LEU A 171 16.73 -6.96 -0.71
C LEU A 171 17.26 -8.04 -1.66
N THR A 172 16.98 -7.90 -2.96
CA THR A 172 17.51 -8.81 -3.98
C THR A 172 19.02 -8.77 -4.04
N ASP A 173 19.63 -7.58 -3.96
CA ASP A 173 21.08 -7.45 -3.85
C ASP A 173 21.64 -8.17 -2.61
N GLY A 174 20.94 -8.05 -1.47
CA GLY A 174 21.26 -8.76 -0.23
C GLY A 174 21.21 -10.28 -0.31
N MET A 175 20.43 -10.83 -1.26
CA MET A 175 20.31 -12.27 -1.51
C MET A 175 21.33 -12.80 -2.53
N ARG A 176 22.08 -11.95 -3.25
CA ARG A 176 22.96 -12.38 -4.35
C ARG A 176 23.99 -13.44 -3.95
N HIS A 177 24.51 -13.36 -2.73
CA HIS A 177 25.52 -14.32 -2.27
C HIS A 177 24.94 -15.73 -2.03
N LEU A 178 23.63 -15.86 -1.84
CA LEU A 178 22.93 -17.13 -1.65
C LEU A 178 22.74 -17.90 -2.96
N PHE A 179 22.69 -17.17 -4.08
CA PHE A 179 22.51 -17.70 -5.41
C PHE A 179 23.63 -17.18 -6.29
N PRO A 180 24.76 -17.91 -6.41
CA PRO A 180 25.84 -17.56 -7.31
C PRO A 180 25.40 -17.81 -8.77
N LEU A 181 24.42 -17.03 -9.22
CA LEU A 181 23.97 -16.91 -10.58
C LEU A 181 24.90 -15.92 -11.27
N SER A 182 25.37 -16.27 -12.46
CA SER A 182 26.05 -15.30 -13.31
C SER A 182 25.05 -14.23 -13.77
N GLU A 183 25.52 -13.04 -14.15
CA GLU A 183 24.64 -12.03 -14.77
C GLU A 183 23.87 -12.59 -15.97
N ASN A 184 24.48 -13.54 -16.69
CA ASN A 184 23.86 -14.20 -17.81
C ASN A 184 22.68 -15.09 -17.39
N ASP A 185 22.77 -15.76 -16.24
CA ASP A 185 21.66 -16.57 -15.71
C ASP A 185 20.48 -15.69 -15.29
N ILE A 186 20.75 -14.50 -14.75
CA ILE A 186 19.73 -13.51 -14.38
C ILE A 186 19.05 -12.96 -15.64
N VAL A 187 19.83 -12.58 -16.67
CA VAL A 187 19.28 -12.09 -17.94
C VAL A 187 18.43 -13.17 -18.61
N VAL A 188 18.92 -14.41 -18.68
CA VAL A 188 18.15 -15.53 -19.25
C VAL A 188 16.86 -15.77 -18.48
N ALA A 189 16.88 -15.75 -17.14
CA ALA A 189 15.67 -15.92 -16.33
C ALA A 189 14.66 -14.78 -16.54
N LEU A 190 15.12 -13.53 -16.63
CA LEU A 190 14.27 -12.38 -16.92
C LEU A 190 13.67 -12.48 -18.33
N THR A 191 14.49 -12.74 -19.36
CA THR A 191 14.03 -12.92 -20.74
C THR A 191 13.01 -14.05 -20.84
N HIS A 192 13.26 -15.18 -20.17
CA HIS A 192 12.33 -16.30 -20.17
C HIS A 192 11.01 -15.97 -19.44
N HIS A 193 11.06 -15.18 -18.36
CA HIS A 193 9.85 -14.73 -17.68
C HIS A 193 9.00 -13.81 -18.56
N TYR A 194 9.61 -12.81 -19.20
CA TYR A 194 8.91 -11.93 -20.15
C TYR A 194 8.38 -12.69 -21.37
N GLU A 195 9.15 -13.63 -21.93
CA GLU A 195 8.69 -14.48 -23.03
C GLU A 195 7.52 -15.38 -22.61
N LEU A 196 7.53 -15.93 -21.40
CA LEU A 196 6.42 -16.74 -20.88
C LEU A 196 5.18 -15.91 -20.60
N GLU A 197 5.32 -14.69 -20.07
CA GLU A 197 4.18 -13.78 -19.88
C GLU A 197 3.60 -13.31 -21.22
N ASP A 198 4.45 -12.95 -22.18
CA ASP A 198 4.03 -12.60 -23.54
C ASP A 198 3.39 -13.79 -24.26
N GLN A 199 3.94 -15.00 -24.12
CA GLN A 199 3.35 -16.22 -24.69
C GLN A 199 2.03 -16.58 -24.03
N LYS A 200 1.89 -16.39 -22.71
CA LYS A 200 0.66 -16.66 -21.97
C LYS A 200 -0.42 -15.65 -22.33
N MET A 201 -0.08 -14.36 -22.41
CA MET A 201 -0.97 -13.31 -22.89
C MET A 201 -1.36 -13.54 -24.36
N CYS A 202 -0.41 -13.90 -25.23
CA CYS A 202 -0.70 -14.25 -26.62
C CYS A 202 -1.55 -15.53 -26.77
N ALA A 203 -1.37 -16.52 -25.89
CA ALA A 203 -2.17 -17.74 -25.88
C ALA A 203 -3.59 -17.48 -25.40
N GLU A 204 -3.77 -16.64 -24.38
CA GLU A 204 -5.08 -16.18 -23.90
C GLU A 204 -5.80 -15.35 -24.98
N ILE A 205 -5.09 -14.45 -25.68
CA ILE A 205 -5.65 -13.71 -26.82
C ILE A 205 -6.02 -14.64 -27.99
N LYS A 206 -5.20 -15.66 -28.29
CA LYS A 206 -5.50 -16.68 -29.32
C LYS A 206 -6.67 -17.59 -28.93
N ALA A 207 -6.85 -17.87 -27.65
CA ALA A 207 -7.97 -18.66 -27.13
C ALA A 207 -9.31 -17.95 -27.27
N LEU A 208 -9.32 -16.61 -27.43
CA LEU A 208 -10.53 -15.83 -27.73
C LEU A 208 -11.00 -15.95 -29.20
N GLY A 209 -10.27 -16.68 -30.06
CA GLY A 209 -10.62 -16.93 -31.45
C GLY A 209 -10.14 -15.84 -32.43
N SER A 210 -10.36 -16.04 -33.73
CA SER A 210 -9.94 -15.09 -34.77
C SER A 210 -10.87 -13.86 -34.78
N ASN A 211 -10.41 -12.73 -34.21
CA ASN A 211 -11.11 -11.46 -33.94
C ASN A 211 -11.90 -11.38 -32.62
N PRO A 212 -11.21 -11.32 -31.45
CA PRO A 212 -11.87 -10.92 -30.20
C PRO A 212 -12.32 -9.46 -30.25
N SER A 213 -13.49 -9.15 -29.71
CA SER A 213 -13.92 -7.76 -29.56
C SER A 213 -13.13 -7.08 -28.43
N ILE A 214 -13.01 -5.75 -28.46
CA ILE A 214 -12.35 -4.97 -27.39
C ILE A 214 -12.98 -5.26 -26.02
N ALA A 215 -14.29 -5.56 -25.98
CA ALA A 215 -15.01 -5.93 -24.76
C ALA A 215 -14.64 -7.34 -24.23
N ASP A 216 -14.13 -8.22 -25.08
CA ASP A 216 -13.65 -9.55 -24.69
C ASP A 216 -12.23 -9.46 -24.11
N VAL A 217 -11.39 -8.59 -24.69
CA VAL A 217 -10.05 -8.29 -24.17
C VAL A 217 -10.12 -7.57 -22.81
N MET A 218 -11.02 -6.60 -22.65
CA MET A 218 -11.14 -5.85 -21.39
C MET A 218 -11.73 -6.65 -20.21
N ARG A 219 -12.51 -7.72 -20.48
CA ARG A 219 -13.06 -8.60 -19.43
C ARG A 219 -12.05 -9.58 -18.83
N HIS A 220 -10.85 -9.68 -19.39
CA HIS A 220 -9.78 -10.53 -18.86
C HIS A 220 -8.64 -9.74 -18.20
N ILE A 221 -8.54 -8.43 -18.47
CA ILE A 221 -7.49 -7.55 -17.95
C ILE A 221 -7.90 -6.88 -16.61
N LEU A 222 -9.20 -6.85 -16.29
CA LEU A 222 -9.77 -6.31 -15.05
C LEU A 222 -10.44 -7.42 -14.23
#